data_AF-A0A0W0ZDJ8-F1
#
_entry.id   AF-A0A0W0ZDJ8-F1
#
_cell.length_a   1.000
_cell.length_b   1.000
_cell.length_c   1.000
_cell.angle_alpha   90.00
_cell.angle_beta   90.00
_cell.angle_gamma   90.00
#
_symmetry.space_group_name_H-M   'P 1'
#
loop_
_entity.id
_entity.type
_entity.pdbx_description
1 polymer ?
#
loop_
_entity_poly.entity_id
_entity_poly.type
_entity_poly.pdbx_seq_one_letter_code
_entity_poly.pdbx_strand_id
1 'polypeptide(L)'
;MHRCIGIICFSQRSYLQGRVNINACCYYSLFRLTLVFNPPGSYFAPIKRLRAIKALFSAVGSNFLNCSSLNCIRRIFQIIYASNTLPMDGIMADMIILAMSNFTLTCFILGLLCALLEWLVRSRPMEKAMVIELIFSWYLLFNIGLAYLFNFIMHVFFGDFTAQFIGWPQSPFQMEVGFASLGIALNGIISFKGQIAFRAATIIVPALFLWGAAGGHLYQMIVAHNFEPGNAGSIFWTDIFMPIIAFLLLWLQYRNPENRVS
;
A
#
# COMPACT_ATOMS: atom_id res chain seq x y z
N MET A 1 1.17 -54.21 -3.71
CA MET A 1 1.81 -53.19 -4.58
C MET A 1 0.66 -52.44 -5.25
N HIS A 2 0.41 -51.14 -5.10
CA HIS A 2 1.26 -49.95 -4.97
C HIS A 2 0.74 -48.94 -3.92
N ARG A 3 1.61 -47.99 -3.55
CA ARG A 3 1.57 -47.07 -2.41
C ARG A 3 0.57 -45.92 -2.57
N CYS A 4 -0.10 -45.56 -1.47
CA CYS A 4 -0.78 -44.28 -1.26
C CYS A 4 0.21 -43.20 -0.76
N ILE A 5 0.22 -42.05 -1.43
CA ILE A 5 0.65 -40.71 -0.98
C ILE A 5 -0.23 -39.76 -1.81
N GLY A 6 -1.01 -38.78 -1.35
CA GLY A 6 -1.30 -38.21 -0.06
C GLY A 6 -2.11 -36.93 -0.36
N ILE A 7 -3.26 -36.77 0.31
CA ILE A 7 -4.05 -35.54 0.45
C ILE A 7 -4.80 -35.08 -0.82
N ILE A 8 -6.00 -35.67 -1.04
CA ILE A 8 -7.30 -35.05 -1.36
C ILE A 8 -8.27 -36.22 -1.53
N CYS A 9 -8.70 -36.82 -0.41
CA CYS A 9 -9.88 -37.69 -0.40
C CYS A 9 -10.31 -37.95 1.05
N PHE A 10 -10.86 -36.93 1.70
CA PHE A 10 -11.64 -37.12 2.91
C PHE A 10 -12.85 -36.19 2.84
N SER A 11 -14.01 -36.74 3.20
CA SER A 11 -15.29 -36.06 3.43
C SER A 11 -16.33 -36.01 2.29
N GLN A 12 -16.60 -37.15 1.64
CA GLN A 12 -17.97 -37.44 1.16
C GLN A 12 -18.67 -38.57 1.92
N ARG A 13 -17.93 -39.37 2.71
CA ARG A 13 -18.49 -40.54 3.41
C ARG A 13 -19.03 -40.27 4.82
N SER A 14 -18.76 -39.09 5.38
CA SER A 14 -19.26 -38.69 6.72
C SER A 14 -20.63 -38.01 6.69
N TYR A 15 -21.20 -37.76 5.51
CA TYR A 15 -22.49 -37.08 5.36
C TYR A 15 -23.71 -37.98 5.59
N LEU A 16 -23.52 -39.31 5.66
CA LEU A 16 -24.61 -40.29 5.81
C LEU A 16 -24.65 -41.00 7.18
N GLN A 17 -23.80 -40.62 8.14
CA GLN A 17 -23.76 -41.27 9.46
C GLN A 17 -24.04 -40.35 10.66
N GLY A 18 -24.67 -39.19 10.44
CA GLY A 18 -25.36 -38.45 11.52
C GLY A 18 -24.48 -38.04 12.71
N ARG A 19 -23.17 -37.84 12.51
CA ARG A 19 -22.26 -37.26 13.50
C ARG A 19 -21.30 -36.29 12.83
N VAL A 20 -21.71 -35.02 12.69
CA VAL A 20 -20.77 -33.93 12.39
C VAL A 20 -21.08 -32.72 13.26
N ASN A 21 -20.00 -32.23 13.85
CA ASN A 21 -19.87 -31.12 14.80
C ASN A 21 -20.22 -29.78 14.13
N ILE A 22 -20.90 -28.88 14.87
CA ILE A 22 -21.56 -27.65 14.41
C ILE A 22 -20.64 -26.62 13.72
N ASN A 23 -19.32 -26.77 13.79
CA ASN A 23 -18.39 -25.79 13.23
C ASN A 23 -18.14 -25.89 11.72
N ALA A 24 -18.60 -26.95 11.04
CA ALA A 24 -18.43 -27.10 9.58
C ALA A 24 -19.54 -26.41 8.74
N CYS A 25 -20.72 -26.13 9.32
CA CYS A 25 -21.81 -25.44 8.61
C CYS A 25 -21.59 -23.93 8.43
N CYS A 26 -20.70 -23.30 9.21
CA CYS A 26 -20.40 -21.88 9.07
C CYS A 26 -19.56 -21.57 7.82
N TYR A 27 -18.65 -22.45 7.43
CA TYR A 27 -17.73 -22.15 6.31
C TYR A 27 -18.39 -22.26 4.93
N TYR A 28 -19.33 -23.20 4.75
CA TYR A 28 -20.04 -23.35 3.47
C TYR A 28 -21.15 -22.31 3.25
N SER A 29 -21.70 -21.76 4.33
CA SER A 29 -22.73 -20.70 4.25
C SER A 29 -22.13 -19.32 3.97
N LEU A 30 -20.87 -19.08 4.36
CA LEU A 30 -20.15 -17.83 4.08
C LEU A 30 -19.67 -17.72 2.64
N PHE A 31 -19.41 -18.84 1.96
CA PHE A 31 -18.99 -18.84 0.55
C PHE A 31 -20.15 -18.60 -0.43
N ARG A 32 -21.40 -18.82 0.01
CA ARG A 32 -22.60 -18.60 -0.82
C ARG A 32 -23.25 -17.22 -0.65
N LEU A 33 -22.82 -16.44 0.36
CA LEU A 33 -23.33 -15.08 0.62
C LEU A 33 -22.52 -13.98 -0.07
N THR A 34 -21.31 -14.28 -0.55
CA THR A 34 -20.49 -13.34 -1.34
C THR A 34 -20.91 -13.30 -2.82
N LEU A 35 -21.72 -14.25 -3.30
CA LEU A 35 -22.16 -14.36 -4.69
C LEU A 35 -23.57 -13.80 -4.96
N VAL A 36 -24.25 -13.22 -3.96
CA VAL A 36 -25.63 -12.71 -4.10
C VAL A 36 -25.73 -11.18 -3.99
N PHE A 37 -24.65 -10.45 -3.66
CA PHE A 37 -24.67 -8.98 -3.52
C PHE A 37 -23.58 -8.29 -4.35
N ASN A 38 -23.51 -8.60 -5.64
CA ASN A 38 -22.65 -7.86 -6.57
C ASN A 38 -23.48 -7.36 -7.77
N PRO A 39 -24.14 -6.19 -7.67
CA PRO A 39 -24.54 -5.47 -8.87
C PRO A 39 -23.30 -4.80 -9.47
N PRO A 40 -23.14 -4.77 -10.80
CA PRO A 40 -22.02 -4.11 -11.43
C PRO A 40 -22.13 -2.60 -11.20
N GLY A 41 -21.11 -2.00 -10.57
CA GLY A 41 -21.02 -0.56 -10.35
C GLY A 41 -21.43 -0.13 -8.95
N SER A 42 -20.50 -0.18 -7.99
CA SER A 42 -20.42 0.80 -6.89
C SER A 42 -19.09 0.66 -6.16
N TYR A 43 -18.38 1.78 -6.10
CA TYR A 43 -17.02 1.96 -5.64
C TYR A 43 -16.93 2.11 -4.10
N PHE A 44 -15.84 1.60 -3.51
CA PHE A 44 -15.21 1.91 -2.21
C PHE A 44 -15.97 1.74 -0.86
N ALA A 45 -15.37 0.93 0.05
CA ALA A 45 -15.13 1.32 1.46
C ALA A 45 -14.18 0.34 2.21
N PRO A 46 -12.98 0.80 2.62
CA PRO A 46 -12.46 0.44 3.95
C PRO A 46 -12.12 1.71 4.76
N ILE A 47 -12.12 1.60 6.11
CA ILE A 47 -11.84 2.66 7.11
C ILE A 47 -13.09 3.32 7.76
N LYS A 48 -13.98 2.52 8.36
CA LYS A 48 -14.92 2.98 9.41
C LYS A 48 -14.96 2.04 10.63
N ARG A 49 -13.82 1.74 11.27
CA ARG A 49 -13.85 0.85 12.47
C ARG A 49 -13.06 1.21 13.72
N LEU A 50 -12.35 2.34 13.80
CA LEU A 50 -11.54 2.62 15.02
C LEU A 50 -11.88 3.88 15.83
N ARG A 51 -12.84 4.71 15.42
CA ARG A 51 -13.36 5.83 16.26
C ARG A 51 -14.75 5.59 16.84
N ALA A 52 -15.56 4.71 16.24
CA ALA A 52 -16.87 4.33 16.77
C ALA A 52 -16.77 3.57 18.11
N ILE A 53 -15.69 2.82 18.34
CA ILE A 53 -15.50 2.01 19.55
C ILE A 53 -15.22 2.89 20.79
N LYS A 54 -14.47 4.00 20.66
CA LYS A 54 -14.20 4.91 21.79
C LYS A 54 -15.42 5.74 22.21
N ALA A 55 -16.26 6.16 21.26
CA ALA A 55 -17.49 6.88 21.56
C ALA A 55 -18.57 5.97 22.15
N LEU A 56 -18.65 4.70 21.69
CA LEU A 56 -19.55 3.70 22.27
C LEU A 56 -19.22 3.41 23.74
N PHE A 57 -17.94 3.34 24.10
CA PHE A 57 -17.54 3.06 25.49
C PHE A 57 -17.73 4.23 26.46
N SER A 58 -17.69 5.49 25.99
CA SER A 58 -17.91 6.66 26.85
C SER A 58 -19.40 7.01 27.05
N ALA A 59 -20.26 6.66 26.10
CA ALA A 59 -21.70 6.95 26.16
C ALA A 59 -22.54 5.85 26.85
N VAL A 60 -21.98 4.64 27.00
CA VAL A 60 -22.64 3.50 27.65
C VAL A 60 -22.44 3.49 29.18
N GLY A 61 -21.55 4.35 29.71
CA GLY A 61 -21.10 4.29 31.11
C GLY A 61 -21.99 4.94 32.17
N SER A 62 -22.91 5.85 31.83
CA SER A 62 -23.74 6.49 32.86
C SER A 62 -24.97 7.18 32.27
N ASN A 63 -26.16 6.74 32.67
CA ASN A 63 -27.48 7.38 32.48
C ASN A 63 -28.39 6.90 31.33
N PHE A 64 -28.36 5.61 30.97
CA PHE A 64 -29.32 5.01 30.01
C PHE A 64 -30.44 4.18 30.66
N LEU A 65 -30.92 4.56 31.85
CA LEU A 65 -32.05 3.87 32.50
C LEU A 65 -33.37 4.67 32.56
N ASN A 66 -33.50 5.83 31.89
CA ASN A 66 -34.79 6.54 31.93
C ASN A 66 -35.07 7.48 30.73
N CYS A 67 -35.07 6.96 29.50
CA CYS A 67 -35.55 7.74 28.35
C CYS A 67 -36.35 6.86 27.37
N SER A 68 -37.65 6.72 27.64
CA SER A 68 -38.64 5.97 26.86
C SER A 68 -39.20 6.79 25.70
N SER A 69 -38.34 7.25 24.80
CA SER A 69 -38.79 8.02 23.64
C SER A 69 -37.93 7.71 22.43
N LEU A 70 -38.52 7.03 21.44
CA LEU A 70 -37.94 6.85 20.10
C LEU A 70 -37.43 8.18 19.50
N ASN A 71 -37.96 9.33 19.95
CA ASN A 71 -37.52 10.65 19.50
C ASN A 71 -36.11 11.02 20.00
N CYS A 72 -35.63 10.46 21.11
CA CYS A 72 -34.27 10.66 21.60
C CYS A 72 -33.24 9.94 20.70
N ILE A 73 -33.52 8.67 20.36
CA ILE A 73 -32.71 7.89 19.41
C ILE A 73 -32.73 8.52 18.02
N ARG A 74 -33.90 9.00 17.56
CA ARG A 74 -34.06 9.67 16.26
C ARG A 74 -33.28 10.99 16.19
N ARG A 75 -33.22 11.76 17.28
CA ARG A 75 -32.39 12.97 17.39
C ARG A 75 -30.90 12.66 17.41
N ILE A 76 -30.48 11.61 18.13
CA ILE A 76 -29.08 11.16 18.12
C ILE A 76 -28.68 10.71 16.70
N PHE A 77 -29.54 9.96 16.01
CA PHE A 77 -29.31 9.58 14.61
C PHE A 77 -29.28 10.79 13.67
N GLN A 78 -30.16 11.78 13.84
CA GLN A 78 -30.11 12.99 13.01
C GLN A 78 -28.91 13.88 13.32
N ILE A 79 -28.43 13.95 14.55
CA ILE A 79 -27.18 14.65 14.91
C ILE A 79 -25.98 13.92 14.31
N ILE A 80 -25.96 12.57 14.34
CA ILE A 80 -24.95 11.75 13.67
C ILE A 80 -25.02 11.92 12.13
N TYR A 81 -26.21 12.04 11.55
CA TYR A 81 -26.37 12.24 10.10
C TYR A 81 -26.00 13.67 9.69
N ALA A 82 -26.38 14.68 10.46
CA ALA A 82 -26.07 16.10 10.23
C ALA A 82 -24.60 16.45 10.53
N SER A 83 -23.91 15.67 11.35
CA SER A 83 -22.45 15.80 11.56
C SER A 83 -21.62 15.12 10.47
N ASN A 84 -22.23 14.30 9.61
CA ASN A 84 -21.58 13.76 8.40
C ASN A 84 -21.74 14.70 7.18
N THR A 85 -22.30 15.90 7.35
CA THR A 85 -22.41 16.92 6.30
C THR A 85 -21.61 18.16 6.66
N LEU A 86 -20.30 17.98 6.86
CA LEU A 86 -19.34 19.08 6.72
C LEU A 86 -18.56 18.82 5.42
N PRO A 87 -18.39 19.83 4.55
CA PRO A 87 -17.67 19.72 3.25
C PRO A 87 -16.16 19.44 3.37
N MET A 88 -15.72 18.95 4.54
CA MET A 88 -14.36 18.52 4.85
C MET A 88 -14.12 17.05 4.44
N ASP A 89 -15.16 16.33 4.02
CA ASP A 89 -15.08 14.97 3.48
C ASP A 89 -14.54 14.96 2.04
N GLY A 90 -14.92 15.91 1.20
CA GLY A 90 -14.42 16.03 -0.18
C GLY A 90 -12.92 16.30 -0.25
N ILE A 91 -12.45 17.39 0.38
CA ILE A 91 -11.04 17.81 0.30
C ILE A 91 -10.10 16.73 0.86
N MET A 92 -10.46 16.12 2.00
CA MET A 92 -9.61 15.08 2.59
C MET A 92 -9.56 13.82 1.71
N ALA A 93 -10.69 13.42 1.12
CA ALA A 93 -10.73 12.28 0.21
C ALA A 93 -9.90 12.57 -1.06
N ASP A 94 -10.04 13.75 -1.64
CA ASP A 94 -9.28 14.17 -2.83
C ASP A 94 -7.78 14.16 -2.59
N MET A 95 -7.33 14.63 -1.41
CA MET A 95 -5.92 14.58 -1.02
C MET A 95 -5.39 13.16 -0.87
N ILE A 96 -6.19 12.24 -0.32
CA ILE A 96 -5.81 10.83 -0.22
C ILE A 96 -5.72 10.20 -1.62
N ILE A 97 -6.69 10.46 -2.48
CA ILE A 97 -6.70 9.96 -3.86
C ILE A 97 -5.47 10.50 -4.61
N LEU A 98 -5.17 11.79 -4.50
CA LEU A 98 -3.98 12.39 -5.10
C LEU A 98 -2.70 11.72 -4.59
N ALA A 99 -2.58 11.52 -3.28
CA ALA A 99 -1.40 10.91 -2.67
C ALA A 99 -1.21 9.46 -3.10
N MET A 100 -2.28 8.66 -3.16
CA MET A 100 -2.24 7.25 -3.55
C MET A 100 -2.02 7.08 -5.06
N SER A 101 -2.62 7.94 -5.88
CA SER A 101 -2.42 7.91 -7.34
C SER A 101 -1.01 8.32 -7.75
N ASN A 102 -0.31 9.08 -6.90
CA ASN A 102 1.06 9.53 -7.09
C ASN A 102 2.01 8.94 -6.03
N PHE A 103 1.83 7.66 -5.70
CA PHE A 103 2.48 7.03 -4.55
C PHE A 103 4.02 7.13 -4.58
N THR A 104 4.67 7.09 -5.75
CA THR A 104 6.13 7.23 -5.89
C THR A 104 6.61 8.59 -5.40
N LEU A 105 5.94 9.66 -5.83
CA LEU A 105 6.21 11.03 -5.39
C LEU A 105 5.81 11.26 -3.94
N THR A 106 4.68 10.70 -3.51
CA THR A 106 4.24 10.75 -2.10
C THR A 106 5.29 10.11 -1.19
N CYS A 107 5.78 8.91 -1.53
CA CYS A 107 6.85 8.26 -0.78
C CYS A 107 8.13 9.10 -0.78
N PHE A 108 8.49 9.74 -1.89
CA PHE A 108 9.64 10.66 -1.95
C PHE A 108 9.52 11.82 -0.97
N ILE A 109 8.37 12.50 -0.98
CA ILE A 109 8.11 13.63 -0.09
C ILE A 109 8.12 13.15 1.37
N LEU A 110 7.47 12.03 1.69
CA LEU A 110 7.45 11.47 3.04
C LEU A 110 8.86 11.07 3.51
N GLY A 111 9.67 10.48 2.64
CA GLY A 111 11.07 10.14 2.93
C GLY A 111 11.91 11.38 3.26
N LEU A 112 11.77 12.45 2.47
CA LEU A 112 12.44 13.73 2.76
C LEU A 112 11.94 14.37 4.06
N LEU A 113 10.65 14.29 4.35
CA LEU A 113 10.09 14.78 5.62
C LEU A 113 10.61 13.97 6.81
N CYS A 114 10.70 12.65 6.72
CA CYS A 114 11.29 11.81 7.77
C CYS A 114 12.78 12.13 7.98
N ALA A 115 13.54 12.31 6.90
CA ALA A 115 14.93 12.75 6.99
C ALA A 115 15.05 14.14 7.64
N LEU A 116 14.18 15.09 7.26
CA LEU A 116 14.15 16.42 7.86
C LEU A 116 13.81 16.34 9.36
N LEU A 117 12.80 15.57 9.75
CA LEU A 117 12.40 15.41 11.14
C LEU A 117 13.51 14.77 11.98
N GLU A 118 14.15 13.72 11.48
CA GLU A 118 15.29 13.12 12.19
C GLU A 118 16.46 14.10 12.32
N TRP A 119 16.73 14.91 11.29
CA TRP A 119 17.73 15.98 11.37
C TRP A 119 17.38 17.02 12.44
N LEU A 120 16.13 17.49 12.48
CA LEU A 120 15.67 18.51 13.45
C LEU A 120 15.70 18.01 14.90
N VAL A 121 15.52 16.71 15.13
CA VAL A 121 15.57 16.11 16.47
C VAL A 121 17.02 15.93 16.96
N ARG A 122 18.01 15.88 16.05
CA ARG A 122 19.42 15.72 16.42
C ARG A 122 19.99 17.03 16.96
N SER A 123 20.45 17.02 18.21
CA SER A 123 20.91 18.21 18.93
C SER A 123 22.32 18.70 18.55
N ARG A 124 22.99 18.06 17.59
CA ARG A 124 24.38 18.39 17.21
C ARG A 124 24.47 18.75 15.72
N PRO A 125 25.36 19.67 15.34
CA PRO A 125 25.63 19.95 13.93
C PRO A 125 26.07 18.65 13.25
N MET A 126 25.38 18.27 12.17
CA MET A 126 25.69 17.06 11.43
C MET A 126 26.76 17.34 10.39
N GLU A 127 27.75 16.46 10.32
CA GLU A 127 28.69 16.45 9.21
C GLU A 127 27.95 16.13 7.90
N LYS A 128 28.51 16.61 6.78
CA LYS A 128 27.95 16.36 5.44
C LYS A 128 27.69 14.87 5.17
N ALA A 129 28.60 13.99 5.61
CA ALA A 129 28.46 12.55 5.47
C ALA A 129 27.18 12.01 6.15
N MET A 130 26.89 12.49 7.37
CA MET A 130 25.70 12.09 8.13
C MET A 130 24.41 12.58 7.48
N VAL A 131 24.40 13.79 6.90
CA VAL A 131 23.24 14.32 6.16
C VAL A 131 22.94 13.44 4.94
N ILE A 132 23.99 13.06 4.18
CA ILE A 132 23.86 12.19 3.02
C ILE A 132 23.35 10.80 3.44
N GLU A 133 23.94 10.23 4.50
CA GLU A 133 23.51 8.95 5.07
C GLU A 133 22.02 8.98 5.42
N LEU A 134 21.58 10.05 6.09
CA LEU A 134 20.21 10.23 6.53
C LEU A 134 19.24 10.26 5.34
N ILE A 135 19.50 11.16 4.37
CA ILE A 135 18.65 11.31 3.19
C ILE A 135 18.60 10.00 2.40
N PHE A 136 19.76 9.35 2.19
CA PHE A 136 19.81 8.11 1.41
C PHE A 136 19.11 6.95 2.11
N SER A 137 19.26 6.83 3.43
CA SER A 137 18.55 5.79 4.21
C SER A 137 17.04 5.95 4.07
N TRP A 138 16.51 7.14 4.34
CA TRP A 138 15.07 7.40 4.22
C TRP A 138 14.55 7.26 2.79
N TYR A 139 15.35 7.63 1.78
CA TYR A 139 15.04 7.36 0.38
C TYR A 139 14.91 5.85 0.11
N LEU A 140 15.87 5.03 0.56
CA LEU A 140 15.82 3.57 0.36
C LEU A 140 14.59 2.95 1.03
N LEU A 141 14.24 3.40 2.24
CA LEU A 141 13.05 2.89 2.93
C LEU A 141 11.76 3.31 2.24
N PHE A 142 11.59 4.59 1.88
CA PHE A 142 10.34 5.07 1.33
C PHE A 142 10.19 4.78 -0.17
N ASN A 143 11.16 5.16 -0.99
CA ASN A 143 11.06 5.07 -2.45
C ASN A 143 11.35 3.69 -3.01
N ILE A 144 12.11 2.86 -2.29
CA ILE A 144 12.35 1.48 -2.69
C ILE A 144 11.54 0.53 -1.82
N GLY A 145 11.63 0.66 -0.49
CA GLY A 145 10.89 -0.21 0.42
C GLY A 145 9.36 -0.07 0.32
N LEU A 146 8.83 1.06 0.77
CA LEU A 146 7.39 1.25 0.93
C LEU A 146 6.67 1.46 -0.41
N ALA A 147 7.27 2.18 -1.36
CA ALA A 147 6.66 2.39 -2.67
C ALA A 147 6.49 1.07 -3.43
N TYR A 148 7.51 0.20 -3.46
CA TYR A 148 7.36 -1.10 -4.11
C TYR A 148 6.53 -2.10 -3.31
N LEU A 149 6.47 -1.95 -1.97
CA LEU A 149 5.51 -2.71 -1.16
C LEU A 149 4.07 -2.33 -1.52
N PHE A 150 3.81 -1.03 -1.68
CA PHE A 150 2.54 -0.54 -2.19
C PHE A 150 2.27 -1.08 -3.60
N ASN A 151 3.26 -1.05 -4.49
CA ASN A 151 3.14 -1.60 -5.84
C ASN A 151 2.79 -3.09 -5.82
N PHE A 152 3.46 -3.89 -4.98
CA PHE A 152 3.11 -5.30 -4.75
C PHE A 152 1.65 -5.45 -4.33
N ILE A 153 1.20 -4.66 -3.35
CA ILE A 153 -0.18 -4.75 -2.85
C ILE A 153 -1.17 -4.46 -3.99
N MET A 154 -0.93 -3.39 -4.74
CA MET A 154 -1.80 -2.97 -5.84
C MET A 154 -1.86 -4.04 -6.94
N HIS A 155 -0.70 -4.50 -7.40
CA HIS A 155 -0.63 -5.48 -8.49
C HIS A 155 -1.16 -6.87 -8.13
N VAL A 156 -0.96 -7.34 -6.88
CA VAL A 156 -1.37 -8.69 -6.47
C VAL A 156 -2.82 -8.75 -5.98
N PHE A 157 -3.25 -7.79 -5.17
CA PHE A 157 -4.60 -7.83 -4.56
C PHE A 157 -5.62 -6.97 -5.30
N PHE A 158 -5.17 -5.97 -6.07
CA PHE A 158 -6.02 -5.01 -6.78
C PHE A 158 -5.68 -4.96 -8.27
N GLY A 159 -5.24 -6.08 -8.86
CA GLY A 159 -4.75 -6.13 -10.24
C GLY A 159 -5.75 -5.59 -11.27
N ASP A 160 -7.06 -5.83 -11.09
CA ASP A 160 -8.08 -5.33 -12.03
C ASP A 160 -8.12 -3.80 -12.05
N PHE A 161 -8.07 -3.20 -10.85
CA PHE A 161 -8.01 -1.76 -10.68
C PHE A 161 -6.69 -1.20 -11.24
N THR A 162 -5.56 -1.84 -10.92
CA THR A 162 -4.24 -1.41 -11.40
C THR A 162 -4.14 -1.47 -12.92
N ALA A 163 -4.61 -2.54 -13.54
CA ALA A 163 -4.61 -2.68 -15.00
C ALA A 163 -5.45 -1.55 -15.66
N GLN A 164 -6.65 -1.29 -15.15
CA GLN A 164 -7.50 -0.19 -15.64
C GLN A 164 -6.84 1.18 -15.43
N PHE A 165 -6.25 1.43 -14.26
CA PHE A 165 -5.58 2.69 -13.95
C PHE A 165 -4.38 2.98 -14.87
N ILE A 166 -3.68 1.94 -15.34
CA ILE A 166 -2.57 2.05 -16.29
C ILE A 166 -3.07 2.08 -17.75
N GLY A 167 -4.33 1.73 -18.01
CA GLY A 167 -4.87 1.62 -19.37
C GLY A 167 -4.46 0.33 -20.08
N TRP A 168 -4.28 -0.77 -19.33
CA TRP A 168 -3.94 -2.09 -19.85
C TRP A 168 -5.04 -3.12 -19.55
N PRO A 169 -5.21 -4.15 -20.40
CA PRO A 169 -6.06 -5.27 -20.05
C PRO A 169 -5.46 -6.03 -18.86
N GLN A 170 -6.34 -6.50 -17.98
CA GLN A 170 -5.94 -7.38 -16.89
C GLN A 170 -5.35 -8.70 -17.43
N SER A 171 -4.24 -9.17 -16.84
CA SER A 171 -3.63 -10.46 -17.13
C SER A 171 -2.79 -10.97 -15.93
N PRO A 172 -2.40 -12.27 -15.90
CA PRO A 172 -1.54 -12.83 -14.85
C PRO A 172 -0.20 -12.09 -14.67
N PHE A 173 0.24 -11.33 -15.67
CA PHE A 173 1.44 -10.51 -15.60
C PHE A 173 1.42 -9.49 -14.45
N GLN A 174 0.24 -8.99 -14.06
CA GLN A 174 0.13 -8.11 -12.89
C GLN A 174 0.70 -8.78 -11.64
N MET A 175 0.43 -10.07 -11.43
CA MET A 175 0.93 -10.81 -10.28
C MET A 175 2.46 -10.98 -10.31
N GLU A 176 3.04 -11.20 -11.49
CA GLU A 176 4.50 -11.30 -11.67
C GLU A 176 5.19 -9.97 -11.34
N VAL A 177 4.67 -8.85 -11.85
CA VAL A 177 5.15 -7.49 -11.52
C VAL A 177 5.01 -7.23 -10.03
N GLY A 178 3.90 -7.67 -9.43
CA GLY A 178 3.68 -7.57 -7.99
C GLY A 178 4.75 -8.30 -7.19
N PHE A 179 5.02 -9.58 -7.47
CA PHE A 179 6.04 -10.34 -6.75
C PHE A 179 7.47 -9.84 -7.01
N ALA A 180 7.78 -9.37 -8.22
CA ALA A 180 9.03 -8.67 -8.48
C ALA A 180 9.17 -7.43 -7.60
N SER A 181 8.09 -6.65 -7.46
CA SER A 181 8.04 -5.48 -6.58
C SER A 181 8.23 -5.85 -5.11
N LEU A 182 7.68 -6.98 -4.65
CA LEU A 182 7.89 -7.45 -3.28
C LEU A 182 9.37 -7.73 -2.99
N GLY A 183 10.09 -8.35 -3.92
CA GLY A 183 11.53 -8.58 -3.78
C GLY A 183 12.32 -7.27 -3.67
N ILE A 184 12.00 -6.29 -4.52
CA ILE A 184 12.60 -4.94 -4.48
C ILE A 184 12.29 -4.25 -3.15
N ALA A 185 11.04 -4.33 -2.68
CA ALA A 185 10.60 -3.72 -1.44
C ALA A 185 11.39 -4.23 -0.23
N LEU A 186 11.59 -5.55 -0.13
CA LEU A 186 12.37 -6.16 0.95
C LEU A 186 13.82 -5.66 0.94
N ASN A 187 14.45 -5.58 -0.24
CA ASN A 187 15.80 -5.04 -0.36
C ASN A 187 15.87 -3.57 0.07
N GLY A 188 14.89 -2.74 -0.31
CA GLY A 188 14.78 -1.34 0.11
C GLY A 188 14.69 -1.17 1.63
N ILE A 189 13.83 -1.97 2.28
CA ILE A 189 13.67 -1.96 3.75
C ILE A 189 14.96 -2.37 4.46
N ILE A 190 15.59 -3.47 4.03
CA ILE A 190 16.85 -3.96 4.62
C ILE A 190 17.98 -2.95 4.40
N SER A 191 17.98 -2.27 3.25
CA SER A 191 19.01 -1.30 2.88
C SER A 191 18.99 -0.02 3.71
N PHE A 192 17.90 0.24 4.46
CA PHE A 192 17.80 1.39 5.37
C PHE A 192 19.03 1.51 6.27
N LYS A 193 19.56 0.40 6.79
CA LYS A 193 20.82 0.36 7.58
C LYS A 193 21.93 -0.48 6.91
N GLY A 194 21.78 -0.76 5.61
CA GLY A 194 22.71 -1.57 4.85
C GLY A 194 24.04 -0.87 4.58
N GLN A 195 25.07 -1.66 4.32
CA GLN A 195 26.36 -1.15 3.83
C GLN A 195 26.24 -0.70 2.37
N ILE A 196 27.16 0.16 1.93
CA ILE A 196 27.12 0.78 0.60
C ILE A 196 27.04 -0.22 -0.55
N ALA A 197 27.72 -1.37 -0.45
CA ALA A 197 27.68 -2.43 -1.47
C ALA A 197 26.28 -3.04 -1.61
N PHE A 198 25.59 -3.30 -0.49
CA PHE A 198 24.22 -3.79 -0.49
C PHE A 198 23.26 -2.71 -1.01
N ARG A 199 23.44 -1.45 -0.60
CA ARG A 199 22.66 -0.32 -1.12
C ARG A 199 22.81 -0.17 -2.63
N ALA A 200 24.01 -0.33 -3.16
CA ALA A 200 24.26 -0.31 -4.61
C ALA A 200 23.48 -1.43 -5.32
N ALA A 201 23.55 -2.67 -4.82
CA ALA A 201 22.78 -3.79 -5.37
C ALA A 201 21.26 -3.52 -5.31
N THR A 202 20.78 -2.93 -4.22
CA THR A 202 19.36 -2.59 -4.01
C THR A 202 18.84 -1.56 -5.00
N ILE A 203 19.64 -0.58 -5.43
CA ILE A 203 19.17 0.46 -6.36
C ILE A 203 19.24 0.04 -7.83
N ILE A 204 20.13 -0.90 -8.20
CA ILE A 204 20.35 -1.30 -9.61
C ILE A 204 19.10 -1.95 -10.21
N VAL A 205 18.50 -2.90 -9.50
CA VAL A 205 17.31 -3.63 -9.98
C VAL A 205 16.12 -2.70 -10.23
N PRO A 206 15.66 -1.89 -9.26
CA PRO A 206 14.57 -0.94 -9.50
C PRO A 206 14.94 0.12 -10.54
N ALA A 207 16.20 0.53 -10.66
CA ALA A 207 16.60 1.48 -11.70
C ALA A 207 16.37 0.95 -13.11
N LEU A 208 16.83 -0.28 -13.39
CA LEU A 208 16.65 -0.91 -14.70
C LEU A 208 15.17 -1.22 -14.98
N PHE A 209 14.42 -1.62 -13.95
CA PHE A 209 12.98 -1.84 -14.05
C PHE A 209 12.25 -0.54 -14.44
N LEU A 210 12.49 0.55 -13.72
CA LEU A 210 11.82 1.84 -13.96
C LEU A 210 12.22 2.45 -15.31
N TRP A 211 13.50 2.41 -15.71
CA TRP A 211 13.88 2.91 -17.03
C TRP A 211 13.29 2.07 -18.17
N GLY A 212 13.16 0.76 -17.98
CA GLY A 212 12.40 -0.10 -18.89
C GLY A 212 10.93 0.30 -18.97
N ALA A 213 10.29 0.53 -17.82
CA ALA A 213 8.91 1.00 -17.73
C ALA A 213 8.72 2.37 -18.40
N ALA A 214 9.60 3.35 -18.15
CA ALA A 214 9.59 4.65 -18.82
C ALA A 214 9.68 4.52 -20.34
N GLY A 215 10.51 3.62 -20.87
CA GLY A 215 10.56 3.30 -22.29
C GLY A 215 9.23 2.73 -22.81
N GLY A 216 8.61 1.83 -22.05
CA GLY A 216 7.28 1.28 -22.32
C GLY A 216 6.19 2.36 -22.34
N HIS A 217 6.17 3.23 -21.33
CA HIS A 217 5.26 4.37 -21.22
C HIS A 217 5.42 5.32 -22.41
N LEU A 218 6.65 5.66 -22.78
CA LEU A 218 6.93 6.51 -23.95
C LEU A 218 6.41 5.87 -25.24
N TYR A 219 6.66 4.58 -25.44
CA TYR A 219 6.13 3.85 -26.59
C TYR A 219 4.59 3.86 -26.61
N GLN A 220 3.94 3.59 -25.47
CA GLN A 220 2.47 3.58 -25.35
C GLN A 220 1.85 4.97 -25.61
N MET A 221 2.49 6.05 -25.15
CA MET A 221 2.03 7.42 -25.43
C MET A 221 2.15 7.77 -26.92
N ILE A 222 3.23 7.36 -27.58
CA ILE A 222 3.48 7.68 -29.00
C ILE A 222 2.61 6.84 -29.93
N VAL A 223 2.55 5.52 -29.71
CA VAL A 223 1.97 4.56 -30.65
C VAL A 223 0.51 4.27 -30.35
N ALA A 224 0.18 4.06 -29.07
CA ALA A 224 -1.17 3.68 -28.65
C ALA A 224 -2.01 4.88 -28.17
N HIS A 225 -1.40 6.08 -28.10
CA HIS A 225 -2.02 7.29 -27.53
C HIS A 225 -2.63 7.06 -26.13
N ASN A 226 -2.01 6.17 -25.35
CA ASN A 226 -2.45 5.89 -23.99
C ASN A 226 -1.86 6.96 -23.05
N PHE A 227 -2.71 7.88 -22.60
CA PHE A 227 -2.37 8.92 -21.62
C PHE A 227 -3.07 8.73 -20.28
N GLU A 228 -3.44 7.49 -19.95
CA GLU A 228 -4.04 7.17 -18.65
C GLU A 228 -3.10 7.58 -17.49
N PRO A 229 -3.64 7.92 -16.31
CA PRO A 229 -2.85 8.42 -15.18
C PRO A 229 -1.75 7.47 -14.69
N GLY A 230 -1.96 6.15 -14.83
CA GLY A 230 -0.96 5.13 -14.52
C GLY A 230 0.05 4.84 -15.63
N ASN A 231 -0.03 5.54 -16.78
CA ASN A 231 0.91 5.40 -17.90
C ASN A 231 1.67 6.71 -18.22
N ALA A 232 1.01 7.86 -18.05
CA ALA A 232 1.58 9.17 -18.36
C ALA A 232 1.69 10.05 -17.11
N GLY A 233 2.24 11.26 -17.28
CA GLY A 233 2.33 12.23 -16.20
C GLY A 233 3.35 11.84 -15.13
N SER A 234 2.94 11.83 -13.86
CA SER A 234 3.85 11.70 -12.72
C SER A 234 4.62 10.38 -12.72
N ILE A 235 3.96 9.26 -13.04
CA ILE A 235 4.60 7.93 -13.02
C ILE A 235 5.77 7.90 -14.00
N PHE A 236 5.55 8.28 -15.26
CA PHE A 236 6.58 8.39 -16.30
C PHE A 236 7.80 9.22 -15.87
N TRP A 237 7.57 10.39 -15.27
CA TRP A 237 8.67 11.22 -14.80
C TRP A 237 9.39 10.61 -13.59
N THR A 238 8.66 10.02 -12.65
CA THR A 238 9.29 9.36 -11.49
C THR A 238 10.09 8.12 -11.89
N ASP A 239 9.69 7.40 -12.93
CA ASP A 239 10.45 6.28 -13.49
C ASP A 239 11.83 6.71 -14.00
N ILE A 240 11.95 7.96 -14.47
CA ILE A 240 13.22 8.52 -14.93
C ILE A 240 14.03 9.06 -13.76
N PHE A 241 13.44 9.93 -12.94
CA PHE A 241 14.17 10.72 -11.96
C PHE A 241 14.52 9.96 -10.68
N MET A 242 13.68 9.04 -10.21
CA MET A 242 13.96 8.29 -8.97
C MET A 242 15.25 7.46 -9.09
N PRO A 243 15.49 6.69 -10.18
CA PRO A 243 16.78 6.04 -10.38
C PRO A 243 17.97 7.01 -10.40
N ILE A 244 17.83 8.17 -11.06
CA ILE A 244 18.90 9.19 -11.13
C ILE A 244 19.23 9.71 -9.72
N ILE A 245 18.21 10.03 -8.92
CA ILE A 245 18.38 10.47 -7.53
C ILE A 245 19.05 9.36 -6.70
N ALA A 246 18.65 8.10 -6.86
CA ALA A 246 19.24 6.97 -6.16
C ALA A 246 20.75 6.83 -6.44
N PHE A 247 21.15 6.91 -7.72
CA PHE A 247 22.56 6.85 -8.11
C PHE A 247 23.34 8.09 -7.66
N LEU A 248 22.73 9.27 -7.68
CA LEU A 248 23.34 10.49 -7.16
C LEU A 248 23.61 10.36 -5.65
N LEU A 249 22.64 9.87 -4.87
CA LEU A 249 22.80 9.63 -3.43
C LEU A 249 23.86 8.57 -3.13
N LEU A 250 23.90 7.49 -3.90
CA LEU A 250 24.95 6.47 -3.79
C LEU A 250 26.34 7.07 -4.05
N TRP A 251 26.48 7.86 -5.12
CA TRP A 251 27.74 8.53 -5.46
C TRP A 251 28.17 9.53 -4.38
N LEU A 252 27.22 10.30 -3.84
CA LEU A 252 27.47 11.23 -2.73
C LEU A 252 27.93 10.47 -1.48
N GLN A 253 27.30 9.35 -1.14
CA GLN A 253 27.67 8.52 0.01
C GLN A 253 29.08 7.94 -0.19
N TYR A 254 29.40 7.45 -1.38
CA TYR A 254 30.73 6.92 -1.72
C TYR A 254 31.84 7.98 -1.59
N ARG A 255 31.54 9.22 -1.98
CA ARG A 255 32.49 10.35 -1.89
C ARG A 255 32.66 10.93 -0.48
N ASN A 256 31.70 10.68 0.41
CA ASN A 256 31.68 11.23 1.76
C ASN A 256 31.41 10.09 2.77
N PRO A 257 32.34 9.12 2.93
CA PRO A 257 32.14 8.02 3.86
C PRO A 257 32.01 8.54 5.29
N GLU A 258 31.07 7.99 6.06
CA GLU A 258 31.02 8.26 7.50
C GLU A 258 32.27 7.71 8.18
N ASN A 259 32.90 8.52 9.03
CA ASN A 259 33.90 8.06 9.98
C ASN A 259 33.22 7.21 11.07
N ARG A 260 32.85 5.96 10.76
CA ARG A 260 32.39 5.02 11.78
C ARG A 260 33.62 4.64 12.60
N VAL A 261 33.79 5.29 13.75
CA VAL A 261 34.67 4.78 14.80
C VAL A 261 34.09 3.42 15.20
N SER A 262 34.78 2.36 14.79
CA SER A 262 34.49 0.96 15.07
C SER A 262 34.47 0.65 16.55
#